data_AF-J7XN19-F1
#
_entry.id   AF-J7XN19-F1
#
_cell.length_a   1.000
_cell.length_b   1.000
_cell.length_c   1.000
_cell.angle_alpha   90.00
_cell.angle_beta   90.00
_cell.angle_gamma   90.00
#
_symmetry.space_group_name_H-M   'P 1'
#
loop_
_entity.id
_entity.type
_entity.pdbx_description
1 polymer ?
#
loop_
_entity_poly.entity_id
_entity_poly.type
_entity_poly.pdbx_seq_one_letter_code
_entity_poly.pdbx_strand_id
1 'polypeptide(L)'
;MDSVTPFVKGVEILLDGSVARTGTNYSGKFQEAHDASKASIQSRISNLESGGVKGTGNSSNVNPNKIKLTQEREKYYRKKIDEAKARGDYKAADDIRYDRHCEETKQPLERKDWDARTENLRKSQERGREEEIKGRKALGEHLDRQLEDNNAGEVVTYTSSEGHLTRPDSIGRNDKGEIDLVHDHKHKMGEKEQTIHNDRQMRAEREMLEDKNGSHVVTISSDKPDLNGIPPKPRPSGPLGKDSDVYYTDPNSGKVTHKWENNTRLPGGGRWKKL
;
A
#
# COMPACT_ATOMS: atom_id res chain seq x y z
N MET A 1 -15.72 21.50 50.68
CA MET A 1 -14.34 21.01 50.81
C MET A 1 -14.50 19.50 50.82
N ASP A 2 -14.23 18.76 49.75
CA ASP A 2 -13.03 18.86 48.92
C ASP A 2 -13.29 18.90 47.40
N SER A 3 -12.44 19.69 46.76
CA SER A 3 -12.36 19.98 45.33
C SER A 3 -11.69 18.83 44.59
N VAL A 4 -12.35 18.27 43.57
CA VAL A 4 -11.69 17.42 42.55
C VAL A 4 -11.56 18.22 41.27
N THR A 5 -10.31 18.51 40.93
CA THR A 5 -9.84 19.24 39.76
C THR A 5 -10.16 18.47 38.46
N PRO A 6 -10.59 19.13 37.37
CA PRO A 6 -10.76 18.45 36.09
C PRO A 6 -9.38 18.21 35.45
N PHE A 7 -8.94 16.94 35.42
CA PHE A 7 -7.71 16.53 34.75
C PHE A 7 -8.05 15.64 33.54
N VAL A 8 -7.81 16.19 32.34
CA VAL A 8 -7.73 15.56 31.00
C VAL A 8 -8.88 14.62 30.59
N LYS A 9 -9.75 15.11 29.69
CA LYS A 9 -10.67 14.30 28.86
C LYS A 9 -9.90 13.15 28.20
N GLY A 10 -10.28 11.90 28.48
CA GLY A 10 -9.91 10.75 27.62
C GLY A 10 -9.54 9.43 28.30
N VAL A 11 -9.66 9.28 29.63
CA VAL A 11 -9.40 8.00 30.30
C VAL A 11 -10.45 7.77 31.39
N GLU A 12 -11.29 6.74 31.23
CA GLU A 12 -12.11 6.20 32.32
C GLU A 12 -11.40 4.98 32.91
N ILE A 13 -11.23 4.98 34.24
CA ILE A 13 -10.77 3.82 35.01
C ILE A 13 -12.02 3.11 35.52
N LEU A 14 -12.18 1.84 35.14
CA LEU A 14 -13.28 1.00 35.59
C LEU A 14 -13.03 0.49 37.02
N LEU A 15 -14.11 0.15 37.73
CA LEU A 15 -14.08 -0.29 39.13
C LEU A 15 -13.27 -1.58 39.39
N ASP A 16 -12.96 -2.34 38.35
CA ASP A 16 -12.10 -3.53 38.39
C ASP A 16 -10.62 -3.22 38.14
N GLY A 17 -10.25 -1.93 38.03
CA GLY A 17 -8.90 -1.48 37.74
C GLY A 17 -8.50 -1.58 36.27
N SER A 18 -9.42 -1.96 35.38
CA SER A 18 -9.17 -1.97 33.94
C SER A 18 -9.28 -0.56 33.34
N VAL A 19 -8.42 -0.27 32.35
CA VAL A 19 -8.36 1.02 31.68
C VAL A 19 -9.05 0.92 30.32
N ALA A 20 -10.19 1.58 30.16
CA ALA A 20 -10.84 1.74 28.87
C ALA A 20 -10.31 3.01 28.19
N ARG A 21 -9.44 2.84 27.18
CA ARG A 21 -8.98 3.95 26.32
C ARG A 21 -10.02 4.24 25.24
N THR A 22 -10.99 5.09 25.53
CA THR A 22 -11.83 5.72 24.50
C THR A 22 -11.13 6.97 23.97
N GLY A 23 -10.57 6.86 22.77
CA GLY A 23 -10.06 7.99 22.00
C GLY A 23 -8.54 7.97 21.80
N THR A 24 -8.10 7.49 20.65
CA THR A 24 -6.85 7.97 20.05
C THR A 24 -7.15 8.43 18.64
N ASN A 25 -6.90 9.73 18.41
CA ASN A 25 -6.80 10.31 17.08
C ASN A 25 -5.70 9.56 16.32
N TYR A 26 -6.10 8.63 15.46
CA TYR A 26 -5.19 7.89 14.58
C TYR A 26 -4.75 8.83 13.47
N SER A 27 -3.64 9.54 13.71
CA SER A 27 -3.09 10.50 12.74
C SER A 27 -2.48 9.76 11.55
N GLY A 28 -2.88 10.13 10.33
CA GLY A 28 -2.53 9.49 9.05
C GLY A 28 -1.05 9.37 8.69
N LYS A 29 -0.11 9.77 9.57
CA LYS A 29 1.34 9.70 9.35
C LYS A 29 1.89 8.27 9.34
N PHE A 30 1.25 7.32 10.02
CA PHE A 30 1.74 5.92 10.08
C PHE A 30 1.27 5.05 8.91
N GLN A 31 0.11 5.35 8.31
CA GLN A 31 -0.34 4.73 7.07
C GLN A 31 0.44 5.27 5.86
N GLU A 32 0.71 6.58 5.85
CA GLU A 32 1.59 7.22 4.85
C GLU A 32 3.00 6.62 4.89
N ALA A 33 3.51 6.25 6.08
CA ALA A 33 4.77 5.53 6.22
C ALA A 33 4.70 4.07 5.72
N HIS A 34 3.53 3.43 5.72
CA HIS A 34 3.35 2.04 5.24
C HIS A 34 3.28 1.98 3.70
N ASP A 35 2.61 2.93 3.07
CA ASP A 35 2.45 2.97 1.61
C ASP A 35 3.67 3.64 0.94
N ALA A 36 4.24 4.69 1.55
CA ALA A 36 5.59 5.14 1.21
C ALA A 36 6.64 4.05 1.48
N SER A 37 6.41 3.15 2.43
CA SER A 37 7.24 1.94 2.60
C SER A 37 7.00 0.93 1.49
N LYS A 38 5.83 0.84 0.87
CA LYS A 38 5.60 -0.06 -0.29
C LYS A 38 6.35 0.46 -1.52
N ALA A 39 6.22 1.74 -1.84
CA ALA A 39 6.97 2.41 -2.91
C ALA A 39 8.48 2.50 -2.60
N SER A 40 8.88 2.75 -1.35
CA SER A 40 10.30 2.76 -0.93
C SER A 40 10.91 1.36 -0.88
N ILE A 41 10.16 0.32 -0.49
CA ILE A 41 10.64 -1.06 -0.53
C ILE A 41 10.72 -1.55 -1.97
N GLN A 42 9.78 -1.22 -2.85
CA GLN A 42 9.84 -1.59 -4.27
C GLN A 42 10.90 -0.79 -5.04
N SER A 43 11.06 0.51 -4.78
CA SER A 43 12.17 1.33 -5.30
C SER A 43 13.52 0.87 -4.76
N ARG A 44 13.59 0.43 -3.50
CA ARG A 44 14.81 -0.22 -2.98
C ARG A 44 15.04 -1.57 -3.64
N ILE A 45 14.00 -2.36 -3.94
CA ILE A 45 14.13 -3.64 -4.67
C ILE A 45 14.62 -3.37 -6.11
N SER A 46 14.04 -2.41 -6.84
CA SER A 46 14.48 -2.09 -8.22
C SER A 46 15.87 -1.45 -8.25
N ASN A 47 16.21 -0.54 -7.33
CA ASN A 47 17.56 0.03 -7.21
C ASN A 47 18.58 -1.01 -6.71
N LEU A 48 18.15 -2.09 -6.05
CA LEU A 48 19.00 -3.24 -5.74
C LEU A 48 19.20 -4.17 -6.95
N GLU A 49 18.24 -4.22 -7.88
CA GLU A 49 18.30 -4.99 -9.14
C GLU A 49 19.09 -4.24 -10.24
N SER A 50 19.13 -2.90 -10.21
CA SER A 50 19.77 -2.06 -11.23
C SER A 50 21.01 -1.30 -10.75
N GLY A 51 21.97 -1.98 -10.10
CA GLY A 51 23.39 -1.57 -10.05
C GLY A 51 23.79 -0.10 -9.79
N GLY A 52 22.95 0.74 -9.17
CA GLY A 52 23.11 2.20 -9.18
C GLY A 52 23.03 2.79 -7.79
N VAL A 53 24.16 2.91 -7.12
CA VAL A 53 24.29 3.74 -5.92
C VAL A 53 24.25 5.20 -6.35
N LYS A 54 23.20 5.95 -5.97
CA LYS A 54 23.30 7.39 -5.65
C LYS A 54 22.04 7.88 -4.94
N GLY A 55 22.23 8.49 -3.77
CA GLY A 55 21.17 9.12 -3.01
C GLY A 55 21.46 9.18 -1.52
N THR A 56 22.40 10.04 -1.14
CA THR A 56 22.56 10.56 0.22
C THR A 56 21.28 11.29 0.64
N GLY A 57 20.31 10.56 1.17
CA GLY A 57 19.06 11.09 1.73
C GLY A 57 19.00 10.83 3.23
N ASN A 58 19.26 11.88 4.01
CA ASN A 58 19.12 11.90 5.47
C ASN A 58 17.69 11.49 5.85
N SER A 59 17.51 10.26 6.35
CA SER A 59 16.23 9.77 6.85
C SER A 59 16.45 9.17 8.24
N SER A 60 16.40 10.05 9.25
CA SER A 60 16.46 9.74 10.67
C SER A 60 15.16 9.12 11.18
N ASN A 61 14.81 7.95 10.64
CA ASN A 61 13.91 7.00 11.28
C ASN A 61 14.70 5.72 11.55
N VAL A 62 15.69 5.82 12.44
CA VAL A 62 16.43 4.65 12.91
C VAL A 62 15.48 3.88 13.82
N ASN A 63 14.93 2.77 13.32
CA ASN A 63 14.18 1.86 14.17
C ASN A 63 15.09 1.44 15.35
N PRO A 64 14.76 1.77 16.60
CA PRO A 64 15.64 1.55 17.74
C PRO A 64 15.95 0.06 17.95
N ASN A 65 15.16 -0.85 17.37
CA ASN A 65 15.35 -2.29 17.41
C ASN A 65 16.20 -2.86 16.27
N LYS A 66 16.52 -2.07 15.22
CA LYS A 66 17.39 -2.52 14.14
C LYS A 66 18.86 -2.19 14.39
N ILE A 67 19.72 -3.19 14.21
CA ILE A 67 21.16 -3.05 14.12
C ILE A 67 21.53 -2.85 12.66
N LYS A 68 22.31 -1.81 12.36
CA LYS A 68 22.74 -1.53 10.99
C LYS A 68 23.83 -2.51 10.58
N LEU A 69 23.54 -3.38 9.61
CA LEU A 69 24.54 -4.24 8.99
C LEU A 69 25.54 -3.43 8.17
N THR A 70 26.76 -3.94 8.02
CA THR A 70 27.72 -3.38 7.07
C THR A 70 27.28 -3.70 5.64
N GLN A 71 27.67 -2.86 4.66
CA GLN A 71 27.36 -3.12 3.25
C GLN A 71 27.89 -4.48 2.77
N GLU A 72 29.04 -4.91 3.28
CA GLU A 72 29.63 -6.21 2.97
C GLU A 72 28.75 -7.36 3.49
N ARG A 73 28.23 -7.21 4.71
CA ARG A 73 27.34 -8.22 5.31
C ARG A 73 26.00 -8.30 4.59
N GLU A 74 25.44 -7.15 4.19
CA GLU A 74 24.24 -7.11 3.34
C GLU A 74 24.47 -7.80 1.99
N LYS A 75 25.60 -7.54 1.33
CA LYS A 75 25.99 -8.20 0.07
C LYS A 75 26.17 -9.71 0.26
N TYR A 76 26.79 -10.13 1.37
CA TYR A 76 26.96 -11.54 1.71
C TYR A 76 25.62 -12.27 1.81
N TYR A 77 24.68 -11.75 2.61
CA TYR A 77 23.37 -12.36 2.77
C TYR A 77 22.58 -12.41 1.47
N ARG A 78 22.62 -11.34 0.68
CA ARG A 78 21.96 -11.31 -0.64
C ARG A 78 22.48 -12.40 -1.55
N LYS A 79 23.81 -12.47 -1.73
CA LYS A 79 24.45 -13.50 -2.56
C LYS A 79 24.04 -14.90 -2.12
N LYS A 80 24.04 -15.18 -0.81
CA LYS A 80 23.66 -16.49 -0.27
C LYS A 80 22.20 -16.86 -0.51
N ILE A 81 21.29 -15.90 -0.33
CA ILE A 81 19.86 -16.09 -0.64
C ILE A 81 19.66 -16.39 -2.12
N ASP A 82 20.34 -15.65 -3.00
CA ASP A 82 20.20 -15.82 -4.45
C ASP A 82 20.81 -17.15 -4.93
N GLU A 83 21.97 -17.56 -4.39
CA GLU A 83 22.57 -18.88 -4.61
C GLU A 83 21.66 -20.04 -4.16
N ALA A 84 20.96 -19.88 -3.03
CA ALA A 84 20.01 -20.89 -2.55
C ALA A 84 18.79 -20.98 -3.48
N LYS A 85 18.19 -19.84 -3.86
CA LYS A 85 17.09 -19.78 -4.82
C LYS A 85 17.45 -20.35 -6.18
N ALA A 86 18.62 -20.03 -6.71
CA ALA A 86 19.08 -20.51 -8.02
C ALA A 86 19.23 -22.04 -8.06
N ARG A 87 19.47 -22.67 -6.91
CA ARG A 87 19.49 -24.13 -6.74
C ARG A 87 18.12 -24.74 -6.46
N GLY A 88 17.07 -23.93 -6.37
CA GLY A 88 15.71 -24.37 -5.98
C GLY A 88 15.54 -24.64 -4.48
N ASP A 89 16.54 -24.32 -3.64
CA ASP A 89 16.51 -24.56 -2.20
C ASP A 89 15.91 -23.35 -1.46
N TYR A 90 14.58 -23.23 -1.56
CA TYR A 90 13.84 -22.14 -0.93
C TYR A 90 13.88 -22.19 0.60
N LYS A 91 14.05 -23.39 1.18
CA LYS A 91 14.17 -23.55 2.63
C LYS A 91 15.49 -22.97 3.14
N ALA A 92 16.61 -23.29 2.49
CA ALA A 92 17.89 -22.68 2.83
C ALA A 92 17.85 -21.15 2.65
N ALA A 93 17.17 -20.66 1.61
CA ALA A 93 16.98 -19.21 1.43
C ALA A 93 16.21 -18.56 2.60
N ASP A 94 15.22 -19.25 3.18
CA ASP A 94 14.50 -18.79 4.37
C ASP A 94 15.34 -18.85 5.64
N ASP A 95 16.12 -19.91 5.82
CA ASP A 95 17.07 -20.04 6.93
C ASP A 95 18.07 -18.86 6.92
N ILE A 96 18.63 -18.53 5.74
CA ILE A 96 19.56 -17.40 5.58
C ILE A 96 18.88 -16.05 5.86
N ARG A 97 17.59 -15.89 5.52
CA ARG A 97 16.82 -14.67 5.86
C ARG A 97 16.61 -14.56 7.36
N TYR A 98 16.37 -15.67 8.04
CA TYR A 98 16.26 -15.71 9.50
C TYR A 98 17.59 -15.35 10.17
N ASP A 99 18.70 -15.90 9.70
CA ASP A 99 20.04 -15.57 10.20
C ASP A 99 20.33 -14.07 10.07
N ARG A 100 20.00 -13.49 8.91
CA ARG A 100 20.09 -12.04 8.71
C ARG A 100 19.22 -11.28 9.71
N HIS A 101 17.97 -11.70 9.91
CA HIS A 101 17.03 -11.09 10.87
C HIS A 101 17.60 -11.07 12.29
N CYS A 102 18.24 -12.17 12.70
CA CYS A 102 18.92 -12.29 13.99
C CYS A 102 20.09 -11.32 14.14
N GLU A 103 20.88 -11.08 13.08
CA GLU A 103 21.97 -10.11 13.12
C GLU A 103 21.49 -8.66 13.08
N GLU A 104 20.43 -8.36 12.33
CA GLU A 104 19.93 -6.99 12.14
C GLU A 104 18.93 -6.55 13.21
N THR A 105 18.60 -7.40 14.20
CA THR A 105 17.57 -7.11 15.22
C THR A 105 18.08 -7.36 16.63
N LYS A 106 17.98 -6.36 17.53
CA LYS A 106 18.44 -6.48 18.93
C LYS A 106 17.73 -7.57 19.73
N GLN A 107 16.44 -7.77 19.46
CA GLN A 107 15.61 -8.82 20.04
C GLN A 107 14.89 -9.51 18.88
N PRO A 108 15.54 -10.50 18.24
CA PRO A 108 14.95 -11.18 17.11
C PRO A 108 13.74 -12.01 17.55
N LEU A 109 12.85 -12.28 16.58
CA LEU A 109 11.72 -13.16 16.81
C LEU A 109 12.25 -14.59 16.94
N GLU A 110 11.57 -15.40 17.74
CA GLU A 110 11.81 -16.84 17.73
C GLU A 110 11.55 -17.39 16.31
N ARG A 111 12.28 -18.43 15.91
CA ARG A 111 12.20 -18.99 14.57
C ARG A 111 10.76 -19.32 14.15
N LYS A 112 9.99 -19.93 15.05
CA LYS A 112 8.59 -20.29 14.83
C LYS A 112 7.72 -19.06 14.52
N ASP A 113 7.89 -17.97 15.27
CA ASP A 113 7.12 -16.74 15.09
C ASP A 113 7.56 -15.99 13.83
N TRP A 114 8.85 -16.03 13.50
CA TRP A 114 9.35 -15.51 12.23
C TRP A 114 8.69 -16.26 11.06
N ASP A 115 8.72 -17.60 11.08
CA ASP A 115 8.17 -18.43 10.00
C ASP A 115 6.69 -18.16 9.81
N ALA A 116 5.92 -18.11 10.90
CA ALA A 116 4.51 -17.73 10.86
C ALA A 116 4.29 -16.33 10.28
N ARG A 117 5.10 -15.35 10.68
CA ARG A 117 5.01 -13.97 10.18
C ARG A 117 5.30 -13.88 8.69
N THR A 118 6.33 -14.58 8.21
CA THR A 118 6.70 -14.55 6.79
C THR A 118 5.71 -15.30 5.93
N GLU A 119 5.17 -16.41 6.42
CA GLU A 119 4.11 -17.10 5.70
C GLU A 119 2.86 -16.23 5.57
N ASN A 120 2.48 -15.54 6.65
CA ASN A 120 1.39 -14.57 6.58
C ASN A 120 1.69 -13.42 5.61
N LEU A 121 2.94 -12.95 5.56
CA LEU A 121 3.36 -11.93 4.61
C LEU A 121 3.27 -12.44 3.16
N ARG A 122 3.70 -13.69 2.89
CA ARG A 122 3.59 -14.33 1.56
C ARG A 122 2.15 -14.44 1.12
N LYS A 123 1.27 -14.98 1.96
CA LYS A 123 -0.17 -15.07 1.69
C LYS A 123 -0.78 -13.70 1.45
N SER A 124 -0.38 -12.69 2.21
CA SER A 124 -0.84 -11.32 1.99
C SER A 124 -0.34 -10.73 0.67
N GLN A 125 0.87 -11.04 0.24
CA GLN A 125 1.43 -10.59 -1.05
C GLN A 125 0.77 -11.31 -2.23
N GLU A 126 0.53 -12.62 -2.11
CA GLU A 126 -0.17 -13.42 -3.10
C GLU A 126 -1.61 -12.95 -3.27
N ARG A 127 -2.37 -12.84 -2.18
CA ARG A 127 -3.73 -12.26 -2.21
C ARG A 127 -3.73 -10.85 -2.77
N GLY A 128 -2.74 -10.03 -2.41
CA GLY A 128 -2.60 -8.67 -2.96
C GLY A 128 -2.45 -8.68 -4.48
N ARG A 129 -1.62 -9.57 -5.03
CA ARG A 129 -1.45 -9.74 -6.48
C ARG A 129 -2.71 -10.27 -7.17
N GLU A 130 -3.38 -11.24 -6.56
CA GLU A 130 -4.64 -11.78 -7.09
C GLU A 130 -5.72 -10.70 -7.20
N GLU A 131 -5.87 -9.88 -6.16
CA GLU A 131 -6.86 -8.79 -6.14
C GLU A 131 -6.48 -7.66 -7.12
N GLU A 132 -5.20 -7.34 -7.25
CA GLU A 132 -4.69 -6.42 -8.27
C GLU A 132 -5.02 -6.89 -9.70
N ILE A 133 -4.76 -8.16 -10.02
CA ILE A 133 -5.08 -8.77 -11.31
C ILE A 133 -6.59 -8.70 -11.59
N LYS A 134 -7.42 -9.05 -10.59
CA LYS A 134 -8.88 -8.94 -10.71
C LYS A 134 -9.31 -7.50 -10.95
N GLY A 135 -8.77 -6.54 -10.19
CA GLY A 135 -9.06 -5.12 -10.33
C GLY A 135 -8.70 -4.58 -11.72
N ARG A 136 -7.49 -4.88 -12.21
CA ARG A 136 -7.05 -4.51 -13.57
C ARG A 136 -7.95 -5.11 -14.63
N LYS A 137 -8.24 -6.41 -14.55
CA LYS A 137 -9.09 -7.10 -15.53
C LYS A 137 -10.51 -6.53 -15.54
N ALA A 138 -11.11 -6.35 -14.35
CA ALA A 138 -12.45 -5.80 -14.19
C ALA A 138 -12.55 -4.37 -14.76
N LEU A 139 -11.53 -3.55 -14.54
CA LEU A 139 -11.48 -2.20 -15.10
C LEU A 139 -11.31 -2.24 -16.63
N GLY A 140 -10.42 -3.08 -17.14
CA GLY A 140 -10.22 -3.23 -18.58
C GLY A 140 -11.50 -3.67 -19.30
N GLU A 141 -12.22 -4.65 -18.74
CA GLU A 141 -13.54 -5.06 -19.25
C GLU A 141 -14.58 -3.93 -19.16
N HIS A 142 -14.59 -3.16 -18.07
CA HIS A 142 -15.53 -2.05 -17.89
C HIS A 142 -15.31 -0.91 -18.88
N LEU A 143 -14.04 -0.62 -19.20
CA LEU A 143 -13.65 0.43 -20.13
C LEU A 143 -13.57 -0.04 -21.59
N ASP A 144 -13.83 -1.33 -21.85
CA ASP A 144 -13.61 -1.99 -23.15
C ASP A 144 -12.19 -1.72 -23.70
N ARG A 145 -11.19 -1.88 -22.82
CA ARG A 145 -9.79 -1.53 -23.11
C ARG A 145 -8.82 -2.48 -22.44
N GLN A 146 -7.73 -2.81 -23.13
CA GLN A 146 -6.61 -3.53 -22.52
C GLN A 146 -5.79 -2.63 -21.60
N LEU A 147 -5.49 -3.13 -20.40
CA LEU A 147 -4.57 -2.51 -19.45
C LEU A 147 -3.31 -3.37 -19.31
N GLU A 148 -2.15 -2.75 -19.42
CA GLU A 148 -0.84 -3.37 -19.30
C GLU A 148 -0.48 -3.55 -17.81
N ASP A 149 0.09 -4.71 -17.47
CA ASP A 149 0.64 -4.99 -16.15
C ASP A 149 2.02 -4.33 -16.01
N ASN A 150 2.11 -3.25 -15.22
CA ASN A 150 3.36 -2.53 -15.04
C ASN A 150 4.28 -3.18 -13.97
N ASN A 151 3.90 -4.35 -13.46
CA ASN A 151 4.75 -5.19 -12.63
C ASN A 151 5.52 -6.26 -13.45
N ALA A 152 5.27 -6.37 -14.76
CA ALA A 152 5.91 -7.33 -15.65
C ALA A 152 6.56 -6.64 -16.87
N GLY A 153 7.72 -7.13 -17.31
CA GLY A 153 8.41 -6.60 -18.49
C GLY A 153 9.14 -5.27 -18.23
N GLU A 154 9.07 -4.35 -19.20
CA GLU A 154 9.68 -3.02 -19.08
C GLU A 154 8.81 -2.12 -18.19
N VAL A 155 9.32 -1.84 -16.99
CA VAL A 155 8.60 -1.08 -15.97
C VAL A 155 8.63 0.41 -16.30
N VAL A 156 7.44 1.00 -16.39
CA VAL A 156 7.27 2.44 -16.51
C VAL A 156 7.29 3.08 -15.13
N THR A 157 8.20 4.05 -14.96
CA THR A 157 8.28 4.88 -13.77
C THR A 157 8.21 6.36 -14.13
N TYR A 158 7.78 7.18 -13.18
CA TYR A 158 7.75 8.64 -13.33
C TYR A 158 8.32 9.30 -12.08
N THR A 159 9.09 10.39 -12.25
CA THR A 159 9.55 11.19 -11.12
C THR A 159 8.78 12.50 -11.10
N SER A 160 8.04 12.75 -10.02
CA SER A 160 7.30 14.00 -9.84
C SER A 160 8.23 15.21 -9.76
N SER A 161 7.67 16.40 -9.94
CA SER A 161 8.32 17.68 -9.65
C SER A 161 8.85 17.78 -8.22
N GLU A 162 8.25 17.08 -7.26
CA GLU A 162 8.72 16.95 -5.87
C GLU A 162 9.90 15.95 -5.72
N GLY A 163 10.35 15.31 -6.81
CA GLY A 163 11.40 14.29 -6.79
C GLY A 163 10.93 12.91 -6.32
N HIS A 164 9.62 12.64 -6.33
CA HIS A 164 9.07 11.35 -5.92
C HIS A 164 8.99 10.39 -7.11
N LEU A 165 9.76 9.30 -7.06
CA LEU A 165 9.65 8.21 -8.03
C LEU A 165 8.39 7.38 -7.76
N THR A 166 7.48 7.35 -8.72
CA THR A 166 6.26 6.54 -8.72
C THR A 166 6.28 5.48 -9.80
N ARG A 167 5.51 4.42 -9.58
CA ARG A 167 5.27 3.31 -10.49
C ARG A 167 3.81 2.88 -10.34
N PRO A 168 2.93 3.18 -11.31
CA PRO A 168 1.54 2.72 -11.26
C PRO A 168 1.46 1.20 -11.35
N ASP A 169 0.39 0.60 -10.81
CA ASP A 169 0.17 -0.85 -10.90
C ASP A 169 -0.07 -1.26 -12.37
N SER A 170 -0.81 -0.43 -13.13
CA SER A 170 -1.17 -0.72 -14.52
C SER A 170 -1.24 0.55 -15.37
N ILE A 171 -1.04 0.42 -16.68
CA ILE A 171 -1.11 1.54 -17.63
C ILE A 171 -2.02 1.21 -18.82
N GLY A 172 -2.68 2.23 -19.36
CA GLY A 172 -3.41 2.18 -20.63
C GLY A 172 -2.76 3.10 -21.65
N ARG A 173 -2.79 2.68 -22.92
CA ARG A 173 -2.23 3.45 -24.05
C ARG A 173 -3.30 3.80 -25.07
N ASN A 174 -3.23 5.01 -25.61
CA ASN A 174 -4.06 5.45 -26.73
C ASN A 174 -3.61 4.84 -28.07
N ASP A 175 -4.35 5.12 -29.14
CA ASP A 175 -4.06 4.61 -30.49
C ASP A 175 -2.69 5.06 -31.04
N LYS A 176 -2.07 6.07 -30.42
CA LYS A 176 -0.72 6.54 -30.75
C LYS A 176 0.37 5.83 -29.93
N GLY A 177 0.00 4.92 -29.03
CA GLY A 177 0.91 4.23 -28.10
C GLY A 177 1.34 5.07 -26.89
N GLU A 178 0.76 6.26 -26.70
CA GLU A 178 1.07 7.13 -25.58
C GLU A 178 0.25 6.71 -24.35
N ILE A 179 0.87 6.80 -23.16
CA ILE A 179 0.18 6.50 -21.90
C ILE A 179 -0.84 7.60 -21.60
N ASP A 180 -2.12 7.26 -21.62
CA ASP A 180 -3.25 8.15 -21.34
C ASP A 180 -4.07 7.68 -20.12
N LEU A 181 -3.72 6.55 -19.52
CA LEU A 181 -4.36 6.05 -18.31
C LEU A 181 -3.32 5.43 -17.38
N VAL A 182 -3.36 5.79 -16.11
CA VAL A 182 -2.63 5.11 -15.05
C VAL A 182 -3.61 4.59 -14.02
N HIS A 183 -3.39 3.37 -13.58
CA HIS A 183 -4.33 2.61 -12.76
C HIS A 183 -3.65 1.99 -11.55
N ASP A 184 -4.37 2.08 -10.43
CA ASP A 184 -3.96 1.62 -9.12
C ASP A 184 -5.07 0.71 -8.54
N HIS A 185 -4.71 -0.42 -7.94
CA HIS A 185 -5.67 -1.28 -7.26
C HIS A 185 -5.41 -1.36 -5.75
N LYS A 186 -6.44 -1.03 -4.94
CA LYS A 186 -6.36 -1.11 -3.48
C LYS A 186 -7.41 -2.07 -2.92
N HIS A 187 -6.96 -3.17 -2.33
CA HIS A 187 -7.80 -4.10 -1.58
C HIS A 187 -7.79 -3.77 -0.07
N LYS A 188 -8.96 -3.69 0.56
CA LYS A 188 -9.11 -3.44 2.01
C LYS A 188 -9.62 -4.66 2.75
N MET A 189 -8.92 -5.02 3.82
CA MET A 189 -9.28 -6.14 4.70
C MET A 189 -9.81 -5.65 6.05
N GLY A 190 -10.84 -6.32 6.57
CA GLY A 190 -11.35 -6.09 7.92
C GLY A 190 -12.24 -4.84 8.06
N GLU A 191 -12.69 -4.53 9.27
CA GLU A 191 -13.86 -3.64 9.49
C GLU A 191 -13.53 -2.18 9.89
N LYS A 192 -12.32 -1.93 10.39
CA LYS A 192 -11.99 -0.69 11.10
C LYS A 192 -11.81 0.49 10.15
N GLU A 193 -10.80 0.46 9.30
CA GLU A 193 -10.46 1.57 8.41
C GLU A 193 -10.31 1.08 6.96
N GLN A 194 -11.29 1.44 6.14
CA GLN A 194 -11.30 1.14 4.72
C GLN A 194 -11.28 2.42 3.87
N THR A 195 -10.55 3.44 4.35
CA THR A 195 -10.32 4.68 3.61
C THR A 195 -9.04 4.57 2.78
N ILE A 196 -9.09 5.02 1.53
CA ILE A 196 -7.93 5.12 0.63
C ILE A 196 -7.55 6.59 0.53
N HIS A 197 -6.37 6.97 0.99
CA HIS A 197 -5.94 8.37 1.04
C HIS A 197 -5.24 8.80 -0.24
N ASN A 198 -5.35 10.09 -0.57
CA ASN A 198 -4.64 10.72 -1.68
C ASN A 198 -3.17 10.94 -1.30
N ASP A 199 -2.38 9.89 -1.39
CA ASP A 199 -0.96 9.90 -1.00
C ASP A 199 -0.07 10.58 -2.07
N ARG A 200 1.24 10.57 -1.83
CA ARG A 200 2.23 11.14 -2.75
C ARG A 200 2.34 10.38 -4.07
N GLN A 201 2.14 9.06 -4.02
CA GLN A 201 2.20 8.20 -5.19
C GLN A 201 1.07 8.55 -6.15
N MET A 202 -0.17 8.61 -5.65
CA MET A 202 -1.36 8.99 -6.43
C MET A 202 -1.31 10.43 -6.96
N ARG A 203 -0.63 11.34 -6.26
CA ARG A 203 -0.36 12.70 -6.77
C ARG A 203 0.63 12.67 -7.93
N ALA A 204 1.76 11.97 -7.75
CA ALA A 204 2.78 11.85 -8.78
C ALA A 204 2.26 11.12 -10.04
N GLU A 205 1.41 10.11 -9.88
CA GLU A 205 0.78 9.41 -11.01
C GLU A 205 -0.21 10.30 -11.78
N ARG A 206 -0.90 11.21 -11.11
CA ARG A 206 -1.69 12.24 -11.81
C ARG A 206 -0.82 13.22 -12.57
N GLU A 207 0.26 13.68 -11.95
CA GLU A 207 1.24 14.58 -12.57
C GLU A 207 1.83 13.97 -13.85
N MET A 208 2.08 12.65 -13.87
CA MET A 208 2.53 11.91 -15.06
C MET A 208 1.60 12.05 -16.29
N LEU A 209 0.33 12.39 -16.05
CA LEU A 209 -0.73 12.49 -17.06
C LEU A 209 -1.19 13.92 -17.37
N GLU A 210 -0.70 14.94 -16.66
CA GLU A 210 -1.18 16.33 -16.78
C GLU A 210 -1.12 16.86 -18.22
N ASP A 211 -0.02 16.59 -18.93
CA ASP A 211 0.18 17.05 -20.32
C ASP A 211 -0.43 16.10 -21.37
N LYS A 212 -1.02 14.98 -20.95
CA LYS A 212 -1.45 13.90 -21.84
C LYS A 212 -2.96 13.79 -21.99
N ASN A 213 -3.71 14.72 -21.38
CA ASN A 213 -5.17 14.63 -21.25
C ASN A 213 -5.61 13.23 -20.74
N GLY A 214 -4.81 12.66 -19.85
CA GLY A 214 -4.98 11.30 -19.37
C GLY A 214 -5.86 11.20 -18.12
N SER A 215 -6.21 9.98 -17.73
CA SER A 215 -7.03 9.70 -16.55
C SER A 215 -6.29 8.87 -15.52
N HIS A 216 -6.31 9.33 -14.26
CA HIS A 216 -5.89 8.52 -13.12
C HIS A 216 -7.10 7.78 -12.55
N VAL A 217 -7.02 6.45 -12.54
CA VAL A 217 -8.11 5.58 -12.14
C VAL A 217 -7.70 4.72 -10.94
N VAL A 218 -8.52 4.69 -9.90
CA VAL A 218 -8.31 3.81 -8.75
C VAL A 218 -9.46 2.82 -8.65
N THR A 219 -9.12 1.54 -8.66
CA THR A 219 -10.08 0.48 -8.30
C THR A 219 -9.92 0.10 -6.84
N ILE A 220 -11.05 -0.08 -6.17
CA ILE A 220 -11.10 -0.43 -4.75
C ILE A 220 -11.91 -1.71 -4.59
N SER A 221 -11.42 -2.65 -3.80
CA SER A 221 -12.15 -3.86 -3.39
C SER A 221 -12.05 -4.05 -1.87
N SER A 222 -12.94 -4.87 -1.32
CA SER A 222 -12.88 -5.24 0.11
C SER A 222 -13.51 -6.59 0.38
N ASP A 223 -13.01 -7.29 1.40
CA ASP A 223 -13.65 -8.51 1.93
C ASP A 223 -14.86 -8.25 2.82
N LYS A 224 -15.03 -7.02 3.33
CA LYS A 224 -16.16 -6.61 4.16
C LYS A 224 -16.72 -5.28 3.69
N PRO A 225 -17.31 -5.22 2.47
CA PRO A 225 -17.90 -4.00 1.96
C PRO A 225 -19.23 -3.67 2.64
N ASP A 226 -19.44 -2.39 2.91
CA ASP A 226 -20.73 -1.77 3.21
C ASP A 226 -20.88 -0.54 2.30
N LEU A 227 -21.23 -0.78 1.03
CA LEU A 227 -21.28 0.26 0.00
C LEU A 227 -22.41 1.26 0.20
N ASN A 228 -23.44 0.88 0.96
CA ASN A 228 -24.59 1.72 1.30
C ASN A 228 -24.47 2.36 2.70
N GLY A 229 -23.40 2.02 3.44
CA GLY A 229 -23.11 2.58 4.75
C GLY A 229 -22.90 4.08 4.72
N ILE A 230 -22.98 4.71 5.90
CA ILE A 230 -22.79 6.15 6.08
C ILE A 230 -21.72 6.36 7.17
N PRO A 231 -20.46 6.64 6.82
CA PRO A 231 -19.91 6.68 5.46
C PRO A 231 -19.73 5.27 4.87
N PRO A 232 -19.73 5.11 3.53
CA PRO A 232 -19.58 3.81 2.90
C PRO A 232 -18.18 3.22 3.12
N LYS A 233 -18.07 1.89 3.05
CA LYS A 233 -16.81 1.15 3.19
C LYS A 233 -16.69 0.10 2.07
N PRO A 234 -15.57 0.00 1.36
CA PRO A 234 -14.43 0.91 1.38
C PRO A 234 -14.78 2.25 0.71
N ARG A 235 -13.93 3.28 0.87
CA ARG A 235 -14.13 4.58 0.20
C ARG A 235 -12.80 5.32 -0.04
N PRO A 236 -12.71 6.16 -1.09
CA PRO A 236 -11.62 7.11 -1.19
C PRO A 236 -11.75 8.22 -0.13
N SER A 237 -10.63 8.89 0.15
CA SER A 237 -10.62 10.18 0.83
C SER A 237 -11.23 11.25 -0.07
N GLY A 238 -11.74 12.34 0.51
CA GLY A 238 -12.35 13.43 -0.27
C GLY A 238 -11.46 13.94 -1.41
N PRO A 239 -10.17 14.24 -1.18
CA PRO A 239 -9.25 14.64 -2.25
C PRO A 239 -9.08 13.58 -3.34
N LEU A 240 -8.94 12.30 -2.97
CA LEU A 240 -8.78 11.23 -3.95
C LEU A 240 -10.04 11.06 -4.81
N GLY A 241 -11.21 11.02 -4.16
CA GLY A 241 -12.48 10.84 -4.86
C GLY A 241 -12.88 12.05 -5.71
N LYS A 242 -12.30 13.23 -5.45
CA LYS A 242 -12.48 14.43 -6.27
C LYS A 242 -11.57 14.43 -7.50
N ASP A 243 -10.31 14.05 -7.32
CA ASP A 243 -9.27 14.25 -8.34
C ASP A 243 -9.02 13.00 -9.20
N SER A 244 -9.76 11.92 -9.01
CA SER A 244 -9.52 10.64 -9.70
C SER A 244 -10.83 9.92 -9.98
N ASP A 245 -10.85 9.13 -11.05
CA ASP A 245 -11.96 8.21 -11.29
C ASP A 245 -11.80 7.01 -10.37
N VAL A 246 -12.80 6.78 -9.51
CA VAL A 246 -12.75 5.69 -8.53
C VAL A 246 -13.88 4.71 -8.77
N TYR A 247 -13.52 3.44 -8.92
CA TYR A 247 -14.45 2.34 -9.15
C TYR A 247 -14.37 1.30 -8.04
N TYR A 248 -15.50 0.69 -7.71
CA TYR A 248 -15.53 -0.48 -6.83
C TYR A 248 -15.55 -1.76 -7.67
N THR A 249 -14.60 -2.65 -7.39
CA THR A 249 -14.54 -4.01 -7.95
C THR A 249 -15.06 -4.98 -6.91
N ASP A 250 -16.13 -5.71 -7.24
CA ASP A 250 -16.64 -6.80 -6.40
C ASP A 250 -15.70 -8.00 -6.52
N PRO A 251 -15.01 -8.41 -5.44
CA PRO A 251 -14.03 -9.51 -5.49
C PRO A 251 -14.68 -10.86 -5.80
N ASN A 252 -15.99 -11.01 -5.57
CA ASN A 252 -16.70 -12.26 -5.83
C ASN A 252 -17.04 -12.43 -7.31
N SER A 253 -17.59 -11.37 -7.92
CA SER A 253 -17.93 -11.41 -9.34
C SER A 253 -16.74 -11.10 -10.26
N GLY A 254 -15.69 -10.47 -9.73
CA GLY A 254 -14.56 -9.98 -10.52
C GLY A 254 -14.95 -8.86 -11.50
N LYS A 255 -15.98 -8.06 -11.16
CA LYS A 255 -16.50 -6.99 -12.04
C LYS A 255 -16.50 -5.64 -11.33
N VAL A 256 -16.37 -4.57 -12.11
CA VAL A 256 -16.70 -3.23 -11.66
C VAL A 256 -18.22 -3.12 -11.51
N THR A 257 -18.69 -2.73 -10.33
CA THR A 257 -20.14 -2.67 -10.02
C THR A 257 -20.61 -1.29 -9.60
N HIS A 258 -19.69 -0.43 -9.16
CA HIS A 258 -20.02 0.93 -8.73
C HIS A 258 -18.95 1.93 -9.17
N LYS A 259 -19.36 3.18 -9.37
CA LYS A 259 -18.49 4.35 -9.53
C LYS A 259 -18.66 5.29 -8.32
N TRP A 260 -17.58 5.85 -7.83
CA TRP A 260 -17.63 6.85 -6.76
C TRP A 260 -18.22 8.17 -7.30
N GLU A 261 -19.20 8.71 -6.60
CA GLU A 261 -19.71 10.06 -6.82
C GLU A 261 -19.23 10.95 -5.67
N ASN A 262 -18.30 11.85 -5.97
CA ASN A 262 -17.82 12.84 -5.00
C ASN A 262 -18.95 13.78 -4.58
N ASN A 263 -19.16 13.93 -3.28
CA ASN A 263 -20.10 14.89 -2.71
C ASN A 263 -19.64 15.28 -1.31
N THR A 264 -19.07 16.47 -1.21
CA THR A 264 -18.52 17.01 0.05
C THR A 264 -19.57 17.24 1.14
N ARG A 265 -20.86 17.23 0.80
CA ARG A 265 -21.96 17.34 1.76
C ARG A 265 -22.33 16.00 2.41
N LEU A 266 -21.89 14.88 1.83
CA LEU A 266 -22.15 13.55 2.39
C LEU A 266 -21.05 13.14 3.38
N PRO A 267 -21.39 12.43 4.47
CA PRO A 267 -20.40 11.81 5.34
C PRO A 267 -19.44 10.93 4.53
N GLY A 268 -18.14 11.14 4.71
CA GLY A 268 -17.11 10.41 3.97
C GLY A 268 -16.75 10.98 2.60
N GLY A 269 -17.39 12.09 2.18
CA GLY A 269 -17.02 12.85 0.97
C GLY A 269 -17.65 12.34 -0.34
N GLY A 270 -18.62 11.46 -0.28
CA GLY A 270 -19.29 10.93 -1.46
C GLY A 270 -20.09 9.66 -1.19
N ARG A 271 -20.50 9.00 -2.27
CA ARG A 271 -21.24 7.73 -2.23
C ARG A 271 -20.84 6.83 -3.39
N TRP A 272 -21.11 5.54 -3.27
CA TRP A 272 -21.06 4.62 -4.39
C TRP A 272 -22.35 4.69 -5.20
N LYS A 273 -22.22 4.92 -6.50
CA LYS A 273 -23.32 4.83 -7.47
C LYS A 273 -23.21 3.50 -8.19
N LYS A 274 -24.27 2.69 -8.13
CA LYS A 274 -24.35 1.43 -8.87
C LYS A 274 -24.32 1.69 -10.37
N LEU A 275 -23.59 0.86 -11.11
CA LEU A 275 -23.48 0.87 -12.56
C LEU A 275 -24.46 -0.12 -13.20
#